data_AF-A0A847G438-F1
#
_entry.id   AF-A0A847G438-F1
#
_cell.length_a   1.000
_cell.length_b   1.000
_cell.length_c   1.000
_cell.angle_alpha   90.00
_cell.angle_beta   90.00
_cell.angle_gamma   90.00
#
_symmetry.space_group_name_H-M   'P 1'
#
loop_
_entity.id
_entity.type
_entity.pdbx_description
1 polymer ?
#
loop_
_entity_poly.entity_id
_entity_poly.type
_entity_poly.pdbx_seq_one_letter_code
_entity_poly.pdbx_strand_id
1 'polypeptide(L)'
;MEFSQYSEPPTSTTPEEGVGFIVRAVAKTLDLILHNLIGVGLGLLVGIGIGVLTAASGQAVPEVNDEDLTIRLISGVVATIGFIFYNAICEAYYGATLGKLLLGIHVVDRKGEQISFGSAFVRALVFFIDQFFFGIVAYLSMKGSALQQRLGDKWAGTVVVKRSEVQSSEIPSGCMFILVLLIGLLFDGILQVLPIVFFMMS
;
A
#
# COMPACT_ATOMS: atom_id res chain seq x y z
N MET A 1 -46.04 26.65 -8.89
CA MET A 1 -44.57 26.53 -8.87
C MET A 1 -44.22 25.69 -7.66
N GLU A 2 -44.12 24.37 -7.84
CA GLU A 2 -43.60 23.48 -6.79
C GLU A 2 -42.10 23.70 -6.71
N PHE A 3 -41.64 24.15 -5.55
CA PHE A 3 -40.21 24.16 -5.23
C PHE A 3 -39.76 22.70 -5.22
N SER A 4 -38.89 22.37 -6.18
CA SER A 4 -38.11 21.14 -6.21
C SER A 4 -37.60 20.85 -4.79
N GLN A 5 -38.00 19.70 -4.23
CA GLN A 5 -37.44 19.19 -2.98
C GLN A 5 -35.94 19.05 -3.18
N TYR A 6 -35.18 20.05 -2.73
CA TYR A 6 -33.75 19.91 -2.54
C TYR A 6 -33.59 18.99 -1.33
N SER A 7 -33.46 17.70 -1.59
CA SER A 7 -32.97 16.75 -0.60
C SER A 7 -31.53 17.15 -0.28
N GLU A 8 -31.25 17.48 0.98
CA GLU A 8 -29.88 17.69 1.44
C GLU A 8 -29.02 16.50 0.98
N PRO A 9 -27.78 16.77 0.50
CA PRO A 9 -26.86 15.67 0.20
C PRO A 9 -26.73 14.81 1.45
N PRO A 10 -26.69 13.47 1.33
CA PRO A 10 -26.57 12.60 2.50
C PRO A 10 -25.35 13.05 3.31
N THR A 11 -25.58 13.43 4.56
CA THR A 11 -24.50 13.58 5.54
C THR A 11 -23.73 12.27 5.61
N SER A 12 -22.41 12.34 5.80
CA SER A 12 -21.55 11.18 5.71
C SER A 12 -22.11 9.99 6.46
N THR A 13 -22.47 8.93 5.72
CA THR A 13 -23.04 7.73 6.32
C THR A 13 -21.91 7.06 7.08
N THR A 14 -21.98 7.16 8.41
CA THR A 14 -21.05 6.48 9.30
C THR A 14 -21.00 5.00 8.94
N PRO A 15 -19.81 4.40 8.74
CA PRO A 15 -19.70 2.99 8.39
C PRO A 15 -20.41 2.10 9.41
N GLU A 16 -21.35 1.28 8.95
CA GLU A 16 -22.07 0.30 9.81
C GLU A 16 -21.48 -1.12 9.68
N GLU A 17 -21.00 -1.47 8.48
CA GLU A 17 -20.42 -2.77 8.16
C GLU A 17 -19.05 -2.62 7.49
N GLY A 18 -18.10 -3.48 7.85
CA GLY A 18 -16.78 -3.52 7.25
C GLY A 18 -16.57 -4.74 6.36
N VAL A 19 -15.53 -4.67 5.53
CA VAL A 19 -15.16 -5.76 4.63
C VAL A 19 -14.43 -6.88 5.38
N GLY A 20 -14.85 -8.12 5.16
CA GLY A 20 -14.28 -9.31 5.77
C GLY A 20 -12.82 -9.63 5.39
N PHE A 21 -12.21 -10.55 6.14
CA PHE A 21 -10.78 -10.86 6.08
C PHE A 21 -10.28 -11.30 4.71
N ILE A 22 -10.99 -12.22 4.02
CA ILE A 22 -10.49 -12.83 2.78
C ILE A 22 -10.32 -11.80 1.67
N VAL A 23 -11.31 -10.93 1.44
CA VAL A 23 -11.22 -9.88 0.41
C VAL A 23 -10.03 -8.96 0.70
N ARG A 24 -9.82 -8.62 1.99
CA ARG A 24 -8.68 -7.79 2.41
C ARG A 24 -7.33 -8.51 2.27
N ALA A 25 -7.29 -9.83 2.47
CA ALA A 25 -6.11 -10.66 2.26
C ALA A 25 -5.76 -10.75 0.76
N VAL A 26 -6.74 -10.99 -0.11
CA VAL A 26 -6.56 -11.02 -1.57
C VAL A 26 -6.07 -9.65 -2.08
N ALA A 27 -6.65 -8.55 -1.61
CA ALA A 27 -6.16 -7.20 -1.95
C ALA A 27 -4.67 -7.08 -1.65
N LYS A 28 -4.25 -7.61 -0.49
CA LYS A 28 -2.87 -7.51 -0.03
C LYS A 28 -1.92 -8.43 -0.78
N THR A 29 -2.38 -9.61 -1.18
CA THR A 29 -1.63 -10.49 -2.09
C THR A 29 -1.41 -9.83 -3.44
N LEU A 30 -2.41 -9.13 -3.99
CA LEU A 30 -2.24 -8.36 -5.24
C LEU A 30 -1.20 -7.23 -5.07
N ASP A 31 -1.27 -6.48 -3.97
CA ASP A 31 -0.29 -5.45 -3.65
C ASP A 31 1.12 -6.05 -3.47
N LEU A 32 1.24 -7.25 -2.89
CA LEU A 32 2.52 -7.94 -2.74
C LEU A 32 3.09 -8.40 -4.10
N ILE A 33 2.24 -8.89 -5.01
CA ILE A 33 2.65 -9.25 -6.37
C ILE A 33 3.18 -8.00 -7.08
N LEU A 34 2.45 -6.88 -7.01
CA LEU A 34 2.88 -5.60 -7.59
C LEU A 34 4.25 -5.17 -7.06
N HIS A 35 4.43 -5.20 -5.74
CA HIS A 35 5.68 -4.84 -5.07
C HIS A 35 6.87 -5.66 -5.57
N ASN A 36 6.72 -6.99 -5.68
CA ASN A 36 7.76 -7.88 -6.19
C ASN A 36 8.04 -7.66 -7.69
N LEU A 37 7.00 -7.43 -8.49
CA LEU A 37 7.17 -7.15 -9.93
C LEU A 37 7.96 -5.87 -10.17
N ILE A 38 7.73 -4.84 -9.35
CA ILE A 38 8.48 -3.58 -9.41
C ILE A 38 9.95 -3.81 -9.05
N GLY A 39 10.23 -4.57 -8.00
CA GLY A 39 11.59 -4.91 -7.61
C GLY A 39 12.37 -5.64 -8.68
N VAL A 40 11.76 -6.69 -9.24
CA VAL A 40 12.37 -7.44 -10.34
C VAL A 40 12.55 -6.57 -11.57
N GLY A 41 11.52 -5.80 -11.96
CA GLY A 41 11.57 -4.94 -13.14
C GLY A 41 12.64 -3.85 -13.03
N LEU A 42 12.67 -3.12 -11.92
CA LEU A 42 13.66 -2.06 -11.69
C LEU A 42 15.07 -2.64 -11.47
N GLY A 43 15.18 -3.75 -10.75
CA GLY A 43 16.46 -4.45 -10.56
C GLY A 43 17.07 -4.88 -11.89
N LEU A 44 16.27 -5.43 -12.82
CA LEU A 44 16.73 -5.75 -14.17
C LEU A 44 17.15 -4.51 -14.96
N LEU A 45 16.35 -3.43 -14.92
CA LEU A 45 16.68 -2.18 -15.62
C LEU A 45 18.00 -1.57 -15.11
N VAL A 46 18.19 -1.52 -13.79
CA VAL A 46 19.41 -1.02 -13.16
C VAL A 46 20.59 -1.94 -13.48
N GLY A 47 20.43 -3.25 -13.36
CA GLY A 47 21.48 -4.22 -13.69
C GLY A 47 21.93 -4.15 -15.16
N ILE A 48 20.98 -4.05 -16.09
CA ILE A 48 21.28 -3.84 -17.52
C ILE A 48 21.98 -2.50 -17.72
N GLY A 49 21.50 -1.43 -17.09
CA GLY A 49 22.11 -0.10 -17.20
C GLY A 49 23.57 -0.10 -16.74
N ILE A 50 23.84 -0.72 -15.58
CA ILE A 50 25.20 -0.86 -15.06
C ILE A 50 26.06 -1.74 -15.99
N GLY A 51 25.54 -2.87 -16.46
CA GLY A 51 26.26 -3.76 -17.37
C GLY A 51 26.64 -3.09 -18.70
N VAL A 52 25.75 -2.25 -19.25
CA VAL A 52 26.04 -1.46 -20.45
C VAL A 52 27.12 -0.41 -20.19
N LEU A 53 27.04 0.29 -19.05
CA LEU A 53 28.00 1.34 -18.69
C LEU A 53 29.41 0.77 -18.44
N THR A 54 29.52 -0.35 -17.74
CA THR A 54 30.82 -0.99 -17.44
C THR A 54 31.44 -1.61 -18.70
N ALA A 55 30.62 -2.21 -19.56
CA ALA A 55 31.07 -2.69 -20.87
C ALA A 55 31.59 -1.53 -21.75
N ALA A 56 30.92 -0.38 -21.73
CA ALA A 56 31.35 0.80 -22.48
C ALA A 56 32.62 1.46 -21.91
N SER A 57 32.84 1.39 -20.59
CA SER A 57 34.03 1.94 -19.94
C SER A 57 35.24 0.99 -19.91
N GLY A 58 35.06 -0.27 -20.35
CA GLY A 58 36.09 -1.31 -20.26
C GLY A 58 36.38 -1.75 -18.82
N GLN A 59 35.51 -1.41 -17.86
CA GLN A 59 35.62 -1.81 -16.47
C GLN A 59 34.97 -3.18 -16.25
N ALA A 60 35.45 -3.90 -15.24
CA ALA A 60 34.77 -5.11 -14.79
C ALA A 60 33.38 -4.77 -14.23
N VAL A 61 32.42 -5.66 -14.44
CA VAL A 61 31.10 -5.55 -13.81
C VAL A 61 31.26 -5.73 -12.31
N PRO A 62 30.70 -4.85 -11.46
CA PRO A 62 30.69 -5.05 -10.02
C PRO A 62 30.02 -6.39 -9.68
N GLU A 63 30.73 -7.24 -8.97
CA GLU A 63 30.20 -8.50 -8.49
C GLU A 63 29.37 -8.24 -7.22
N VAL A 64 28.07 -8.51 -7.29
CA VAL A 64 27.20 -8.50 -6.10
C VAL A 64 27.11 -9.93 -5.61
N ASN A 65 27.59 -10.17 -4.39
CA ASN A 65 27.41 -11.45 -3.75
C ASN A 65 25.97 -11.57 -3.22
N ASP A 66 25.08 -12.14 -4.04
CA ASP A 66 23.68 -12.36 -3.67
C ASP A 66 23.50 -13.31 -2.46
N GLU A 67 24.55 -14.07 -2.09
CA GLU A 67 24.55 -14.91 -0.90
C GLU A 67 24.92 -14.14 0.38
N ASP A 68 25.41 -12.90 0.26
CA ASP A 68 25.74 -12.07 1.42
C ASP A 68 24.48 -11.77 2.24
N LEU A 69 24.44 -12.33 3.44
CA LEU A 69 23.34 -12.15 4.38
C LEU A 69 23.09 -10.68 4.70
N THR A 70 24.14 -9.85 4.75
CA THR A 70 24.04 -8.41 5.04
C THR A 70 23.26 -7.69 3.94
N ILE A 71 23.62 -7.96 2.67
CA ILE A 71 22.95 -7.38 1.50
C ILE A 71 21.48 -7.80 1.47
N ARG A 72 21.21 -9.09 1.70
CA ARG A 72 19.84 -9.62 1.72
C ARG A 72 18.98 -9.03 2.83
N LEU A 73 19.52 -8.91 4.05
CA LEU A 73 18.79 -8.35 5.18
C LEU A 73 18.51 -6.86 4.98
N ILE A 74 19.50 -6.07 4.57
CA ILE A 74 19.32 -4.63 4.33
C ILE A 74 18.33 -4.41 3.18
N SER A 75 18.48 -5.14 2.07
CA SER A 75 17.56 -5.05 0.93
C SER A 75 16.13 -5.41 1.32
N GLY A 76 15.94 -6.48 2.10
CA GLY A 76 14.63 -6.90 2.59
C GLY A 76 13.97 -5.87 3.53
N VAL A 77 14.75 -5.29 4.45
CA VAL A 77 14.25 -4.24 5.35
C VAL A 77 13.86 -2.99 4.57
N VAL A 78 14.71 -2.53 3.65
CA VAL A 78 14.44 -1.31 2.87
C VAL A 78 13.26 -1.53 1.90
N ALA A 79 13.14 -2.69 1.27
CA ALA A 79 11.97 -3.06 0.48
C ALA A 79 10.69 -3.08 1.33
N THR A 80 10.75 -3.61 2.55
CA THR A 80 9.61 -3.61 3.49
C THR A 80 9.19 -2.18 3.85
N ILE A 81 10.15 -1.26 4.04
CA ILE A 81 9.88 0.16 4.25
C ILE A 81 9.19 0.76 3.01
N GLY A 82 9.69 0.47 1.81
CA GLY A 82 9.04 0.87 0.55
C GLY A 82 7.58 0.43 0.47
N PHE A 83 7.31 -0.82 0.80
CA PHE A 83 5.96 -1.37 0.83
C PHE A 83 5.06 -0.64 1.83
N ILE A 84 5.55 -0.33 3.04
CA ILE A 84 4.82 0.44 4.05
C ILE A 84 4.41 1.80 3.50
N PHE A 85 5.37 2.52 2.90
CA PHE A 85 5.12 3.86 2.34
C PHE A 85 4.18 3.82 1.14
N TYR A 86 4.31 2.86 0.23
CA TYR A 86 3.36 2.67 -0.88
C TYR A 86 1.93 2.57 -0.35
N ASN A 87 1.72 1.73 0.67
CA ASN A 87 0.40 1.56 1.28
C ASN A 87 -0.08 2.83 1.99
N ALA A 88 0.79 3.47 2.78
CA ALA A 88 0.43 4.68 3.50
C ALA A 88 0.07 5.83 2.55
N ILE A 89 0.85 6.05 1.48
CA ILE A 89 0.62 7.08 0.46
C ILE A 89 -0.71 6.81 -0.25
N CYS A 90 -0.91 5.61 -0.78
CA CYS A 90 -2.14 5.28 -1.51
C CYS A 90 -3.39 5.40 -0.62
N GLU A 91 -3.32 4.91 0.61
CA GLU A 91 -4.46 4.94 1.52
C GLU A 91 -4.74 6.34 2.08
N ALA A 92 -3.72 7.15 2.31
CA ALA A 92 -3.90 8.52 2.78
C ALA A 92 -4.49 9.43 1.70
N TYR A 93 -3.94 9.40 0.49
CA TYR A 93 -4.29 10.37 -0.55
C TYR A 93 -5.38 9.91 -1.50
N TYR A 94 -5.65 8.61 -1.55
CA TYR A 94 -6.75 8.08 -2.36
C TYR A 94 -7.78 7.27 -1.56
N GLY A 95 -7.41 6.66 -0.43
CA GLY A 95 -8.27 5.74 0.30
C GLY A 95 -8.19 4.29 -0.19
N ALA A 96 -7.42 3.99 -1.23
CA ALA A 96 -7.20 2.62 -1.70
C ALA A 96 -5.84 2.44 -2.39
N THR A 97 -5.23 1.26 -2.17
CA THR A 97 -4.11 0.73 -2.96
C THR A 97 -4.62 0.13 -4.26
N LEU A 98 -3.71 -0.25 -5.17
CA LEU A 98 -4.11 -0.92 -6.42
C LEU A 98 -4.91 -2.20 -6.14
N GLY A 99 -4.45 -3.08 -5.24
CA GLY A 99 -5.15 -4.32 -4.91
C GLY A 99 -6.53 -4.07 -4.29
N LYS A 100 -6.66 -3.04 -3.44
CA LYS A 100 -7.95 -2.62 -2.87
C LYS A 100 -8.89 -2.04 -3.91
N LEU A 101 -8.37 -1.24 -4.83
CA LEU A 101 -9.13 -0.63 -5.91
C LEU A 101 -9.72 -1.70 -6.83
N LEU A 102 -8.92 -2.70 -7.20
CA LEU A 102 -9.34 -3.83 -8.04
C LEU A 102 -10.47 -4.65 -7.41
N LEU A 103 -10.50 -4.72 -6.07
CA LEU A 103 -11.57 -5.39 -5.32
C LEU A 103 -12.72 -4.47 -4.91
N GLY A 104 -12.70 -3.20 -5.34
CA GLY A 104 -13.76 -2.24 -5.05
C GLY A 104 -13.92 -1.92 -3.56
N ILE A 105 -12.82 -1.93 -2.80
CA ILE A 105 -12.83 -1.63 -1.36
C ILE A 105 -12.04 -0.34 -1.07
N HIS A 106 -12.46 0.35 -0.01
CA HIS A 106 -11.93 1.66 0.34
C HIS A 106 -11.66 1.76 1.83
N VAL A 107 -10.71 2.59 2.20
CA VAL A 107 -10.46 2.95 3.59
C VAL A 107 -10.99 4.35 3.85
N VAL A 108 -11.77 4.44 4.91
CA VAL A 108 -12.24 5.69 5.49
C VAL A 108 -11.96 5.71 6.99
N ASP A 109 -12.10 6.87 7.61
CA ASP A 109 -12.14 6.99 9.05
C ASP A 109 -13.49 6.48 9.62
N ARG A 110 -13.73 6.64 10.93
CA ARG A 110 -15.01 6.23 11.55
C ARG A 110 -16.21 7.10 11.16
N LYS A 111 -15.99 8.25 10.54
CA LYS A 111 -17.03 9.16 10.04
C LYS A 111 -17.32 8.97 8.55
N GLY A 112 -16.54 8.13 7.87
CA GLY A 112 -16.63 7.90 6.43
C GLY A 112 -15.80 8.89 5.61
N GLU A 113 -14.91 9.65 6.24
CA GLU A 113 -14.06 10.68 5.62
C GLU A 113 -12.69 10.10 5.25
N GLN A 114 -11.94 10.84 4.42
CA GLN A 114 -10.57 10.50 4.06
C GLN A 114 -9.65 10.45 5.29
N ILE A 115 -8.80 9.42 5.36
CA ILE A 115 -7.87 9.23 6.48
C ILE A 115 -6.62 10.11 6.34
N SER A 116 -6.03 10.49 7.47
CA SER A 116 -4.74 11.19 7.47
C SER A 116 -3.58 10.24 7.14
N PHE A 117 -2.45 10.81 6.67
CA PHE A 117 -1.23 10.05 6.42
C PHE A 117 -0.73 9.31 7.68
N GLY A 118 -0.79 9.95 8.85
CA GLY A 118 -0.42 9.29 10.12
C GLY A 118 -1.27 8.06 10.41
N SER A 119 -2.58 8.14 10.18
CA SER A 119 -3.49 6.99 10.35
C SER A 119 -3.18 5.88 9.35
N ALA A 120 -2.92 6.22 8.09
CA ALA A 120 -2.52 5.27 7.06
C ALA A 120 -1.19 4.57 7.40
N PHE A 121 -0.22 5.34 7.90
CA PHE A 121 1.10 4.84 8.27
C PHE A 121 1.04 3.91 9.49
N VAL A 122 0.31 4.27 10.55
CA VAL A 122 0.09 3.41 11.72
C VAL A 122 -0.54 2.08 11.30
N ARG A 123 -1.50 2.10 10.37
CA ARG A 123 -2.12 0.86 9.86
C ARG A 123 -1.14 0.00 9.10
N ALA A 124 -0.31 0.61 8.26
CA ALA A 124 0.71 -0.10 7.52
C ALA A 124 1.79 -0.70 8.44
N LEU A 125 2.13 -0.05 9.55
CA LEU A 125 3.08 -0.58 10.55
C LEU A 125 2.48 -1.69 11.42
N VAL A 126 1.27 -1.50 11.95
CA VAL A 126 0.62 -2.51 12.80
C VAL A 126 0.25 -3.75 11.98
N PHE A 127 0.18 -3.64 10.64
CA PHE A 127 -0.01 -4.77 9.76
C PHE A 127 1.00 -5.90 9.99
N PHE A 128 2.26 -5.61 10.32
CA PHE A 128 3.25 -6.66 10.60
C PHE A 128 2.87 -7.47 11.83
N ILE A 129 2.25 -6.83 12.84
CA ILE A 129 1.68 -7.49 14.02
C ILE A 129 0.46 -8.33 13.60
N ASP A 130 -0.43 -7.74 12.80
CA ASP A 130 -1.64 -8.41 12.30
C ASP A 130 -1.32 -9.66 11.45
N GLN A 131 -0.17 -9.69 10.78
CA GLN A 131 0.27 -10.76 9.89
C GLN A 131 0.99 -11.90 10.63
N PHE A 132 1.29 -11.76 11.93
CA PHE A 132 1.86 -12.85 12.72
C PHE A 132 0.97 -14.09 12.66
N PHE A 133 1.62 -15.26 12.67
CA PHE A 133 0.98 -16.56 12.56
C PHE A 133 0.03 -16.64 11.35
N PHE A 134 0.50 -16.23 10.16
CA PHE A 134 -0.26 -16.27 8.90
C PHE A 134 -1.58 -15.50 8.94
N GLY A 135 -1.62 -14.38 9.67
CA GLY A 135 -2.81 -13.52 9.75
C GLY A 135 -3.86 -13.99 10.76
N ILE A 136 -3.53 -14.93 11.66
CA ILE A 136 -4.45 -15.35 12.73
C ILE A 136 -4.82 -14.16 13.63
N VAL A 137 -3.88 -13.25 13.91
CA VAL A 137 -4.14 -12.05 14.73
C VAL A 137 -5.19 -11.15 14.07
N ALA A 138 -5.04 -10.88 12.77
CA ALA A 138 -6.03 -10.16 11.98
C ALA A 138 -7.40 -10.86 11.99
N TYR A 139 -7.42 -12.18 11.72
CA TYR A 139 -8.65 -12.95 11.66
C TYR A 139 -9.40 -12.94 13.00
N LEU A 140 -8.70 -13.14 14.11
CA LEU A 140 -9.30 -13.12 15.45
C LEU A 140 -9.76 -11.71 15.86
N SER A 141 -9.01 -10.66 15.52
CA SER A 141 -9.37 -9.28 15.87
C SER A 141 -10.58 -8.74 15.11
N MET A 142 -10.81 -9.24 13.89
CA MET A 142 -11.97 -8.92 13.06
C MET A 142 -13.22 -9.71 13.47
N LYS A 143 -13.08 -10.86 14.14
CA LYS A 143 -14.24 -11.61 14.65
C LYS A 143 -15.03 -10.81 15.69
N GLY A 144 -16.35 -10.87 15.59
CA GLY A 144 -17.27 -10.31 16.59
C GLY A 144 -17.54 -8.81 16.48
N SER A 145 -17.03 -8.11 15.47
CA SER A 145 -17.39 -6.72 15.17
C SER A 145 -17.98 -6.60 13.77
N ALA A 146 -19.11 -5.89 13.63
CA ALA A 146 -19.71 -5.57 12.33
C ALA A 146 -18.73 -4.80 11.42
N LEU A 147 -17.87 -3.97 12.00
CA LEU A 147 -16.87 -3.18 11.28
C LEU A 147 -15.66 -4.00 10.80
N GLN A 148 -15.53 -5.27 11.22
CA GLN A 148 -14.44 -6.16 10.78
C GLN A 148 -13.05 -5.49 10.85
N GLN A 149 -12.77 -4.79 11.95
CA GLN A 149 -11.52 -4.03 12.11
C GLN A 149 -10.38 -4.93 12.59
N ARG A 150 -9.22 -4.85 11.92
CA ARG A 150 -7.95 -5.43 12.40
C ARG A 150 -7.38 -4.59 13.54
N LEU A 151 -6.33 -5.07 14.21
CA LEU A 151 -5.68 -4.32 15.29
C LEU A 151 -5.19 -2.95 14.76
N GLY A 152 -4.56 -2.93 13.58
CA GLY A 152 -4.10 -1.69 12.96
C GLY A 152 -5.24 -0.71 12.64
N ASP A 153 -6.39 -1.21 12.18
CA ASP A 153 -7.55 -0.35 11.90
C ASP A 153 -8.09 0.29 13.18
N LYS A 154 -8.13 -0.46 14.29
CA LYS A 154 -8.59 0.03 15.60
C LYS A 154 -7.68 1.13 16.13
N TRP A 155 -6.36 0.93 16.04
CA TRP A 155 -5.37 1.88 16.54
C TRP A 155 -5.33 3.18 15.73
N ALA A 156 -5.56 3.09 14.42
CA ALA A 156 -5.61 4.26 13.55
C ALA A 156 -7.00 4.88 13.42
N GLY A 157 -8.03 4.33 14.07
CA GLY A 157 -9.38 4.87 14.00
C GLY A 157 -10.01 4.80 12.59
N THR A 158 -9.81 3.70 11.87
CA THR A 158 -10.24 3.54 10.47
C THR A 158 -11.13 2.33 10.25
N VAL A 159 -11.83 2.28 9.13
CA VAL A 159 -12.67 1.16 8.70
C VAL A 159 -12.41 0.90 7.21
N VAL A 160 -12.52 -0.35 6.78
CA VAL A 160 -12.51 -0.71 5.36
C VAL A 160 -13.92 -1.06 4.94
N VAL A 161 -14.45 -0.31 3.99
CA VAL A 161 -15.83 -0.40 3.48
C VAL A 161 -15.83 -0.74 1.99
N LYS A 162 -17.00 -1.08 1.42
CA LYS A 162 -17.10 -1.18 -0.04
C LYS A 162 -17.06 0.22 -0.62
N ARG A 163 -16.44 0.39 -1.79
CA ARG A 163 -16.37 1.68 -2.47
C ARG A 163 -17.75 2.25 -2.80
N SER A 164 -18.73 1.40 -3.06
CA SER A 164 -20.12 1.79 -3.30
C SER A 164 -20.82 2.44 -2.08
N GLU A 165 -20.26 2.23 -0.89
CA GLU A 165 -20.79 2.77 0.38
C GLU A 165 -20.11 4.11 0.75
N VAL A 166 -19.09 4.53 0.00
CA VAL A 166 -18.38 5.80 0.21
C VAL A 166 -19.06 6.89 -0.59
N GLN A 167 -19.27 8.05 0.04
CA GLN A 167 -19.80 9.23 -0.65
C GLN A 167 -18.90 9.63 -1.82
N SER A 168 -19.50 9.94 -2.96
CA SER A 168 -18.74 10.28 -4.17
C SER A 168 -17.92 11.58 -4.04
N SER A 169 -18.26 12.48 -3.10
CA SER A 169 -17.47 13.67 -2.78
C SER A 169 -16.14 13.35 -2.10
N GLU A 170 -16.08 12.23 -1.37
CA GLU A 170 -14.90 11.80 -0.60
C GLU A 170 -13.94 10.95 -1.44
N ILE A 171 -14.40 10.43 -2.59
CA ILE A 171 -13.57 9.62 -3.49
C ILE A 171 -12.81 10.56 -4.42
N PRO A 172 -11.47 10.61 -4.37
CA PRO A 172 -10.73 11.49 -5.27
C PRO A 172 -10.83 11.02 -6.73
N SER A 173 -10.52 11.94 -7.65
CA SER A 173 -10.60 11.65 -9.09
C SER A 173 -9.69 10.50 -9.52
N GLY A 174 -10.03 9.84 -10.64
CA GLY A 174 -9.19 8.78 -11.21
C GLY A 174 -7.79 9.27 -11.60
N CYS A 175 -7.64 10.52 -12.04
CA CYS A 175 -6.33 11.11 -12.31
C CYS A 175 -5.48 11.24 -11.04
N MET A 176 -6.12 11.63 -9.93
CA MET A 176 -5.46 11.69 -8.63
C MET A 176 -5.02 10.30 -8.17
N PHE A 177 -5.83 9.26 -8.41
CA PHE A 177 -5.40 7.88 -8.16
C PHE A 177 -4.12 7.54 -8.91
N ILE A 178 -4.08 7.80 -10.22
CA ILE A 178 -2.92 7.48 -11.06
C ILE A 178 -1.69 8.23 -10.54
N LEU A 179 -1.82 9.51 -10.19
CA LEU A 179 -0.72 10.30 -9.65
C LEU A 179 -0.20 9.73 -8.32
N VAL A 180 -1.10 9.45 -7.38
CA VAL A 180 -0.75 8.88 -6.06
C VAL A 180 -0.12 7.50 -6.21
N LEU A 181 -0.66 6.67 -7.11
CA LEU A 181 -0.12 5.36 -7.43
C LEU A 181 1.31 5.51 -7.96
N LEU A 182 1.54 6.35 -8.97
CA LEU A 182 2.87 6.57 -9.54
C LEU A 182 3.87 7.06 -8.49
N ILE A 183 3.48 7.99 -7.61
CA ILE A 183 4.33 8.48 -6.52
C ILE A 183 4.66 7.34 -5.55
N GLY A 184 3.67 6.56 -5.15
CA GLY A 184 3.85 5.42 -4.24
C GLY A 184 4.76 4.34 -4.83
N LEU A 185 4.56 3.98 -6.11
CA LEU A 185 5.38 2.98 -6.80
C LEU A 185 6.80 3.48 -7.07
N LEU A 186 6.97 4.77 -7.38
CA LEU A 186 8.29 5.38 -7.55
C LEU A 186 9.08 5.32 -6.24
N PHE A 187 8.44 5.73 -5.13
CA PHE A 187 9.08 5.73 -3.82
C PHE A 187 9.46 4.31 -3.37
N ASP A 188 8.55 3.35 -3.53
CA ASP A 188 8.79 1.93 -3.26
C ASP A 188 9.93 1.38 -4.11
N GLY A 189 9.88 1.63 -5.42
CA GLY A 189 10.88 1.17 -6.38
C GLY A 189 12.29 1.73 -6.11
N ILE A 190 12.40 3.02 -5.80
CA ILE A 190 13.67 3.66 -5.42
C ILE A 190 14.28 2.96 -4.20
N LEU A 191 13.47 2.72 -3.17
CA LEU A 191 13.94 2.04 -1.97
C LEU A 191 14.41 0.61 -2.25
N GLN A 192 13.76 -0.11 -3.15
CA GLN A 192 14.17 -1.47 -3.50
C GLN A 192 15.53 -1.53 -4.22
N VAL A 193 15.85 -0.55 -5.07
CA VAL A 193 17.13 -0.55 -5.82
C VAL A 193 18.28 0.10 -5.07
N LEU A 194 18.01 0.99 -4.11
CA LEU A 194 19.02 1.78 -3.40
C LEU A 194 20.09 0.90 -2.71
N PRO A 195 19.74 -0.16 -1.96
CA PRO A 195 20.74 -1.04 -1.34
C PRO A 195 21.64 -1.70 -2.37
N ILE A 196 21.08 -2.18 -3.49
CA ILE A 196 21.83 -2.86 -4.55
C ILE A 196 22.87 -1.91 -5.12
N VAL A 197 22.45 -0.69 -5.50
CA VAL A 197 23.37 0.34 -6.03
C VAL A 197 24.44 0.70 -5.00
N PHE A 198 24.05 0.85 -3.73
CA PHE A 198 25.00 1.16 -2.65
C PHE A 198 26.09 0.08 -2.51
N PHE A 199 25.70 -1.19 -2.44
CA PHE A 199 26.66 -2.30 -2.31
C PHE A 199 27.51 -2.53 -3.55
N MET A 200 27.03 -2.13 -4.73
CA MET A 200 27.83 -2.16 -5.96
C MET A 200 28.90 -1.06 -6.00
N MET A 201 28.72 0.03 -5.24
CA MET A 201 29.63 1.18 -5.21
C MET A 201 30.63 1.16 -4.06
N SER A 202 30.38 0.33 -3.03
CA SER A 202 31.22 0.17 -1.84
C SER A 202 32.33 -0.85 -2.07
#